data_AF-G4ZDG2-F1
#
_entry.id   AF-G4ZDG2-F1
#
_cell.length_a   1.000
_cell.length_b   1.000
_cell.length_c   1.000
_cell.angle_alpha   90.00
_cell.angle_beta   90.00
_cell.angle_gamma   90.00
#
_symmetry.space_group_name_H-M   'P 1'
#
loop_
_entity.id
_entity.type
_entity.pdbx_description
1 polymer ?
#
loop_
_entity_poly.entity_id
_entity_poly.type
_entity_poly.pdbx_seq_one_letter_code
_entity_poly.pdbx_strand_id
1 'polypeptide(L)'
;METARFTRKSKRRRRLLADLVALFDWSAYQYVLLPVSGRNHYRVLVIENPMHPGPTKVYHVNSVKNAHSSAYAFDVLQWWSTFVHLTKPQQSNCIDCGVYVLHYMDVISKHIAAEKPGSIEVKIAAWTGGDFGVKKAAAYRAKLYRTISPA
;
A
#
# COMPACT_ATOMS: atom_id res chain seq x y z
N MET A 1 20.41 9.28 7.83
CA MET A 1 19.49 9.12 6.69
C MET A 1 19.99 7.96 5.83
N GLU A 2 19.56 6.74 6.12
CA GLU A 2 20.08 5.53 5.46
C GLU A 2 19.36 5.34 4.12
N THR A 3 19.91 5.93 3.06
CA THR A 3 19.50 5.66 1.67
C THR A 3 19.61 4.16 1.42
N ALA A 4 18.55 3.56 0.91
CA ALA A 4 18.48 2.14 0.57
C ALA A 4 19.70 1.69 -0.24
N ARG A 5 20.65 0.99 0.43
CA ARG A 5 21.87 0.47 -0.20
C ARG A 5 21.56 -0.54 -1.31
N PHE A 6 20.37 -1.16 -1.33
CA PHE A 6 20.05 -2.31 -2.17
C PHE A 6 19.86 -2.02 -3.67
N THR A 7 19.67 -0.76 -4.07
CA THR A 7 19.26 -0.44 -5.47
C THR A 7 19.86 0.85 -6.01
N ARG A 8 21.11 1.18 -5.64
CA ARG A 8 21.82 2.37 -6.17
C ARG A 8 21.98 2.43 -7.70
N LYS A 9 21.75 1.33 -8.43
CA LYS A 9 21.87 1.29 -9.90
C LYS A 9 20.50 1.50 -10.56
N SER A 10 20.28 2.67 -11.18
CA SER A 10 19.05 3.03 -11.90
C SER A 10 18.60 2.01 -12.95
N LYS A 11 19.55 1.33 -13.62
CA LYS A 11 19.28 0.23 -14.57
C LYS A 11 18.60 -0.97 -13.90
N ARG A 12 18.99 -1.31 -12.66
CA ARG A 12 18.39 -2.42 -11.90
C ARG A 12 16.97 -2.08 -11.46
N ARG A 13 16.73 -0.86 -10.98
CA ARG A 13 15.37 -0.38 -10.60
C ARG A 13 14.41 -0.46 -11.79
N ARG A 14 14.81 0.03 -12.96
CA ARG A 14 14.01 -0.04 -14.19
C ARG A 14 13.72 -1.48 -14.60
N ARG A 15 14.72 -2.36 -14.52
CA ARG A 15 14.51 -3.79 -14.81
C ARG A 15 13.52 -4.43 -13.83
N LEU A 16 13.67 -4.20 -12.53
CA LEU A 16 12.74 -4.73 -11.52
C LEU A 16 11.30 -4.22 -11.71
N LEU A 17 11.14 -2.95 -12.09
CA LEU A 17 9.83 -2.41 -12.44
C LEU A 17 9.26 -3.09 -13.69
N ALA A 18 10.09 -3.26 -14.73
CA ALA A 18 9.67 -3.94 -15.95
C ALA A 18 9.26 -5.38 -15.68
N ASP A 19 10.06 -6.11 -14.89
CA ASP A 19 9.76 -7.47 -14.47
C ASP A 19 8.44 -7.53 -13.68
N LEU A 20 8.19 -6.57 -12.76
CA LEU A 20 6.96 -6.49 -11.97
C LEU A 20 5.72 -6.20 -12.84
N VAL A 21 5.83 -5.25 -13.77
CA VAL A 21 4.75 -4.90 -14.70
C VAL A 21 4.55 -5.97 -15.77
N ALA A 22 5.55 -6.84 -16.02
CA ALA A 22 5.38 -7.98 -16.92
C ALA A 22 4.59 -9.14 -16.29
N LEU A 23 4.50 -9.21 -14.95
CA LEU A 23 3.73 -10.27 -14.26
C LEU A 23 2.22 -10.13 -14.46
N PHE A 24 1.74 -8.93 -14.79
CA PHE A 24 0.33 -8.61 -14.87
C PHE A 24 0.12 -7.35 -15.72
N ASP A 25 -0.95 -7.25 -16.50
CA ASP A 25 -1.22 -6.04 -17.27
C ASP A 25 -1.76 -4.92 -16.37
N TRP A 26 -0.86 -4.06 -15.90
CA TRP A 26 -1.23 -2.92 -15.05
C TRP A 26 -2.02 -1.87 -15.83
N SER A 27 -1.84 -1.80 -17.16
CA SER A 27 -2.52 -0.81 -18.00
C SER A 27 -4.01 -1.10 -18.17
N ALA A 28 -4.46 -2.32 -17.89
CA ALA A 28 -5.88 -2.65 -17.87
C ALA A 28 -6.64 -2.03 -16.67
N TYR A 29 -5.94 -1.47 -15.68
CA TYR A 29 -6.55 -1.02 -14.43
C TYR A 29 -6.23 0.44 -14.13
N GLN A 30 -7.27 1.21 -13.80
CA GLN A 30 -7.10 2.58 -13.29
C GLN A 30 -6.40 2.59 -11.92
N TYR A 31 -6.58 1.53 -11.12
CA TYR A 31 -5.98 1.41 -9.80
C TYR A 31 -5.34 0.04 -9.60
N VAL A 32 -4.11 0.02 -9.08
CA VAL A 32 -3.41 -1.19 -8.63
C VAL A 32 -3.14 -1.09 -7.14
N LEU A 33 -3.61 -2.08 -6.37
CA LEU A 33 -3.32 -2.21 -4.93
C LEU A 33 -2.18 -3.22 -4.77
N LEU A 34 -1.01 -2.72 -4.40
CA LEU A 34 0.21 -3.51 -4.28
C LEU A 34 0.62 -3.66 -2.81
N PRO A 35 0.41 -4.83 -2.18
CA PRO A 35 0.99 -5.11 -0.87
C PRO A 35 2.52 -5.21 -0.99
N VAL A 36 3.24 -4.57 -0.08
CA VAL A 36 4.70 -4.54 -0.04
C VAL A 36 5.17 -4.96 1.34
N SER A 37 6.13 -5.88 1.40
CA SER A 37 6.79 -6.31 2.62
C SER A 37 8.28 -5.97 2.60
N GLY A 38 8.83 -5.59 3.74
CA GLY A 38 10.28 -5.46 3.91
C GLY A 38 10.67 -5.16 5.35
N ARG A 39 11.77 -5.76 5.83
CA ARG A 39 12.24 -5.64 7.23
C ARG A 39 11.13 -5.94 8.26
N ASN A 40 10.39 -7.04 8.05
CA ASN A 40 9.27 -7.47 8.91
C ASN A 40 8.09 -6.48 9.02
N HIS A 41 7.98 -5.54 8.09
CA HIS A 41 6.88 -4.59 8.03
C HIS A 41 6.11 -4.71 6.72
N TYR A 42 4.77 -4.75 6.82
CA TYR A 42 3.86 -4.76 5.68
C TYR A 42 3.21 -3.38 5.52
N ARG A 43 3.04 -2.98 4.26
CA ARG A 43 2.40 -1.73 3.82
C ARG A 43 1.68 -1.96 2.50
N VAL A 44 0.82 -1.04 2.10
CA VAL A 44 0.18 -1.10 0.78
C VAL A 44 0.47 0.17 -0.01
N LEU A 45 0.77 0.00 -1.29
CA LEU A 45 0.82 1.06 -2.27
C LEU A 45 -0.46 1.01 -3.09
N VAL A 46 -1.16 2.14 -3.18
CA VAL A 46 -2.26 2.31 -4.12
C VAL A 46 -1.73 3.14 -5.27
N ILE A 47 -1.76 2.57 -6.48
CA ILE A 47 -1.17 3.17 -7.68
C ILE A 47 -2.32 3.57 -8.58
N GLU A 48 -2.45 4.87 -8.83
CA GLU A 48 -3.46 5.48 -9.70
C GLU A 48 -2.87 5.74 -11.08
N ASN A 49 -3.64 5.36 -12.10
CA ASN A 49 -3.30 5.47 -13.52
C ASN A 49 -1.91 4.87 -13.85
N PRO A 50 -1.61 3.63 -13.41
CA PRO A 50 -0.36 2.98 -13.78
C PRO A 50 -0.31 2.76 -15.29
N MET A 51 0.75 3.23 -15.95
CA MET A 51 0.98 3.01 -17.39
C MET A 51 -0.09 3.62 -18.31
N HIS A 52 -0.96 4.50 -17.80
CA HIS A 52 -1.93 5.28 -18.59
C HIS A 52 -1.31 6.62 -19.04
N PRO A 53 -1.85 7.26 -20.08
CA PRO A 53 -1.49 8.63 -20.42
C PRO A 53 -1.80 9.58 -19.25
N GLY A 54 -0.77 10.24 -18.71
CA GLY A 54 -0.91 11.18 -17.60
C GLY A 54 0.02 10.88 -16.41
N PRO A 55 -0.09 11.63 -15.31
CA PRO A 55 0.73 11.41 -14.13
C PRO A 55 0.27 10.16 -13.36
N THR A 56 1.15 9.17 -13.23
CA THR A 56 0.96 8.08 -12.27
C THR A 56 1.20 8.59 -10.85
N LYS A 57 0.24 8.34 -9.96
CA LYS A 57 0.34 8.70 -8.53
C LYS A 57 0.42 7.45 -7.69
N VAL A 58 1.28 7.48 -6.67
CA VAL A 58 1.48 6.36 -5.75
C VAL A 58 1.18 6.82 -4.33
N TYR A 59 0.13 6.25 -3.74
CA TYR A 59 -0.25 6.50 -2.35
C TYR A 59 0.26 5.39 -1.45
N HIS A 60 1.16 5.72 -0.53
CA HIS A 60 1.70 4.78 0.44
C HIS A 60 0.88 4.82 1.72
N VAL A 61 0.09 3.77 1.94
CA VAL A 61 -0.71 3.60 3.15
C VAL A 61 0.08 2.75 4.14
N ASN A 62 0.35 3.34 5.30
CA ASN A 62 1.19 2.74 6.32
C ASN A 62 0.59 2.91 7.72
N SER A 63 0.54 1.82 8.46
CA SER A 63 -0.01 1.78 9.82
C SER A 63 0.95 2.22 10.91
N VAL A 64 2.27 2.14 10.68
CA VAL A 64 3.28 2.44 11.71
C VAL A 64 4.03 3.73 11.38
N LYS A 65 4.03 4.69 12.30
CA LYS A 65 4.83 5.92 12.19
C LYS A 65 6.30 5.63 12.51
N ASN A 66 7.20 6.21 11.73
CA ASN A 66 8.66 6.16 11.95
C ASN A 66 9.30 4.75 11.94
N ALA A 67 8.58 3.66 11.62
CA ALA A 67 9.18 2.33 11.58
C ALA A 67 10.37 2.28 10.61
N HIS A 68 10.21 2.80 9.39
CA HIS A 68 11.26 2.86 8.38
C HIS A 68 11.05 4.02 7.39
N SER A 69 12.11 4.40 6.66
CA SER A 69 11.98 5.34 5.54
C SER A 69 11.08 4.78 4.45
N SER A 70 10.03 5.53 4.08
CA SER A 70 9.16 5.22 2.92
C SER A 70 9.94 5.16 1.61
N ALA A 71 11.15 5.74 1.55
CA ALA A 71 12.02 5.68 0.39
C ALA A 71 12.30 4.23 -0.06
N TYR A 72 12.35 3.26 0.87
CA TYR A 72 12.49 1.84 0.51
C TYR A 72 11.25 1.28 -0.19
N ALA A 73 10.05 1.73 0.18
CA ALA A 73 8.79 1.31 -0.45
C ALA A 73 8.69 1.83 -1.89
N PHE A 74 9.20 3.04 -2.11
CA PHE A 74 9.15 3.74 -3.39
C PHE A 74 10.38 3.52 -4.26
N ASP A 75 11.39 2.78 -3.81
CA ASP A 75 12.68 2.78 -4.50
C ASP A 75 12.61 2.24 -5.94
N VAL A 76 11.66 1.33 -6.20
CA VAL A 76 11.36 0.81 -7.54
C VAL A 76 10.41 1.74 -8.31
N LEU A 77 9.55 2.49 -7.62
CA LEU A 77 8.51 3.38 -8.17
C LEU A 77 8.92 4.86 -8.18
N GLN A 78 10.19 5.17 -7.94
CA GLN A 78 10.70 6.53 -7.70
C GLN A 78 10.47 7.54 -8.83
N TRP A 79 10.07 7.07 -10.01
CA TRP A 79 9.82 7.89 -11.20
C TRP A 79 8.38 8.43 -11.26
N TRP A 80 7.52 7.98 -10.33
CA TRP A 80 6.13 8.40 -10.22
C TRP A 80 5.95 9.36 -9.04
N SER A 81 4.89 10.17 -9.08
CA SER A 81 4.56 11.09 -7.98
C SER A 81 4.14 10.30 -6.74
N THR A 82 4.87 10.40 -5.64
CA THR A 82 4.62 9.62 -4.42
C THR A 82 4.01 10.46 -3.30
N PHE A 83 2.93 9.98 -2.72
CA PHE A 83 2.22 10.57 -1.59
C PHE A 83 2.22 9.60 -0.40
N VAL A 84 2.49 10.07 0.81
CA VAL A 84 2.53 9.23 2.01
C VAL A 84 1.30 9.51 2.87
N HIS A 85 0.52 8.47 3.12
CA HIS A 85 -0.68 8.51 3.96
C HIS A 85 -0.52 7.57 5.15
N LEU A 86 -0.45 8.14 6.34
CA LEU A 86 -0.48 7.36 7.57
C LEU A 86 -1.92 7.08 7.94
N THR A 87 -2.19 5.82 8.29
CA THR A 87 -3.53 5.43 8.75
C THR A 87 -3.85 6.12 10.06
N LYS A 88 -5.14 6.39 10.28
CA LYS A 88 -5.64 6.95 11.53
C LYS A 88 -6.77 6.05 12.06
N PRO A 89 -6.63 5.42 13.23
CA PRO A 89 -5.48 5.48 14.14
C PRO A 89 -4.26 4.71 13.61
N GLN A 90 -3.10 5.01 14.18
CA GLN A 90 -1.86 4.29 13.88
C GLN A 90 -1.80 2.99 14.69
N GLN A 91 -1.19 1.98 14.09
CA GLN A 91 -0.84 0.74 14.78
C GLN A 91 0.21 1.05 15.85
N SER A 92 -0.03 0.57 17.07
CA SER A 92 0.90 0.71 18.19
C SER A 92 1.64 -0.58 18.56
N ASN A 93 1.26 -1.73 18.00
CA ASN A 93 1.98 -2.99 18.16
C ASN A 93 2.89 -3.29 16.95
N CYS A 94 3.84 -4.21 17.06
CA CYS A 94 4.78 -4.54 15.98
C CYS A 94 4.35 -5.71 15.09
N ILE A 95 3.20 -6.35 15.33
CA ILE A 95 2.84 -7.63 14.72
C ILE A 95 1.67 -7.55 13.73
N ASP A 96 0.79 -6.56 13.85
CA ASP A 96 -0.44 -6.48 13.05
C ASP A 96 -0.31 -5.74 11.72
N CYS A 97 0.89 -5.38 11.26
CA CYS A 97 1.03 -4.56 10.05
C CYS A 97 0.41 -5.24 8.81
N GLY A 98 0.49 -6.58 8.71
CA GLY A 98 -0.22 -7.35 7.68
C GLY A 98 -1.75 -7.30 7.82
N VAL A 99 -2.26 -7.32 9.06
CA VAL A 99 -3.70 -7.21 9.35
C VAL A 99 -4.23 -5.83 8.94
N TYR A 100 -3.46 -4.78 9.21
CA TYR A 100 -3.76 -3.41 8.76
C TYR A 100 -3.74 -3.30 7.23
N VAL A 101 -2.76 -3.93 6.55
CA VAL A 101 -2.72 -3.97 5.08
C VAL A 101 -3.96 -4.60 4.49
N LEU A 102 -4.36 -5.79 4.98
CA LEU A 102 -5.55 -6.48 4.49
C LEU A 102 -6.82 -5.66 4.71
N HIS A 103 -6.95 -5.03 5.89
CA HIS A 103 -8.07 -4.16 6.19
C HIS A 103 -8.17 -2.97 5.22
N TYR A 104 -7.07 -2.23 5.03
CA TYR A 104 -7.10 -1.06 4.16
C TYR A 104 -7.19 -1.42 2.67
N MET A 105 -6.66 -2.56 2.25
CA MET A 105 -6.91 -3.08 0.90
C MET A 105 -8.41 -3.31 0.67
N ASP A 106 -9.10 -3.98 1.61
CA ASP A 106 -10.55 -4.21 1.54
C ASP A 106 -11.35 -2.91 1.52
N VAL A 107 -11.05 -1.96 2.42
CA VAL A 107 -11.72 -0.66 2.47
C VAL A 107 -11.53 0.14 1.18
N ILE A 108 -10.28 0.29 0.71
CA ILE A 108 -9.96 1.10 -0.45
C ILE A 108 -10.55 0.49 -1.73
N SER A 109 -10.42 -0.83 -1.91
CA SER A 109 -10.99 -1.52 -3.07
C SER A 109 -12.51 -1.38 -3.14
N LYS A 110 -13.22 -1.48 -2.00
CA LYS A 110 -14.68 -1.26 -1.94
C LYS A 110 -15.07 0.16 -2.32
N HIS A 111 -14.35 1.16 -1.81
CA HIS A 111 -14.61 2.55 -2.19
C HIS A 111 -14.35 2.80 -3.67
N ILE A 112 -13.26 2.28 -4.23
CA ILE A 112 -12.96 2.39 -5.67
C ILE A 112 -14.05 1.71 -6.50
N ALA A 113 -14.47 0.50 -6.14
CA ALA A 113 -15.49 -0.24 -6.87
C ALA A 113 -16.86 0.45 -6.84
N ALA A 114 -17.23 1.02 -5.70
CA ALA A 114 -18.52 1.70 -5.50
C ALA A 114 -18.54 3.09 -6.14
N GLU A 115 -17.51 3.90 -5.92
CA GLU A 115 -17.49 5.32 -6.31
C GLU A 115 -16.89 5.56 -7.69
N LYS A 116 -16.13 4.61 -8.24
CA LYS A 116 -15.39 4.70 -9.51
C LYS A 116 -14.72 6.07 -9.74
N PRO A 117 -13.93 6.56 -8.77
CA PRO A 117 -13.42 7.92 -8.83
C PRO A 117 -12.41 8.09 -9.97
N GLY A 118 -12.37 9.27 -10.58
CA GLY A 118 -11.31 9.65 -11.51
C GLY A 118 -9.93 9.81 -10.85
N SER A 119 -9.91 10.19 -9.57
CA SER A 119 -8.72 10.36 -8.74
C SER A 119 -9.06 10.13 -7.26
N ILE A 120 -8.12 9.58 -6.49
CA ILE A 120 -8.31 9.33 -5.05
C ILE A 120 -7.48 10.25 -4.15
N GLU A 121 -6.76 11.22 -4.71
CA GLU A 121 -5.81 12.07 -3.98
C GLU A 121 -6.43 12.72 -2.73
N VAL A 122 -7.64 13.26 -2.85
CA VAL A 122 -8.38 13.89 -1.74
C VAL A 122 -9.18 12.90 -0.89
N LYS A 123 -9.36 11.65 -1.36
CA LYS A 123 -10.21 10.63 -0.74
C LYS A 123 -9.44 9.66 0.15
N ILE A 124 -8.20 9.33 -0.25
CA ILE A 124 -7.39 8.28 0.39
C ILE A 124 -7.16 8.56 1.88
N ALA A 125 -7.03 9.83 2.28
CA ALA A 125 -6.88 10.21 3.68
C ALA A 125 -8.15 9.95 4.51
N ALA A 126 -9.33 10.14 3.91
CA ALA A 126 -10.60 9.85 4.57
C ALA A 126 -10.83 8.34 4.68
N TRP A 127 -10.58 7.58 3.60
CA TRP A 127 -10.73 6.12 3.59
C TRP A 127 -9.75 5.39 4.51
N THR A 128 -8.59 5.98 4.78
CA THR A 128 -7.59 5.44 5.71
C THR A 128 -7.69 6.04 7.11
N GLY A 129 -8.67 6.91 7.33
CA GLY A 129 -9.06 7.44 8.63
C GLY A 129 -10.24 6.66 9.23
N GLY A 130 -10.40 6.74 10.55
CA GLY A 130 -11.49 6.09 11.27
C GLY A 130 -11.05 5.64 12.66
N ASP A 131 -11.55 4.48 13.08
CA ASP A 131 -11.41 3.94 14.43
C ASP A 131 -10.79 2.53 14.45
N PHE A 132 -10.13 2.13 13.35
CA PHE A 132 -9.43 0.84 13.22
C PHE A 132 -8.12 0.80 14.02
N GLY A 133 -8.26 0.81 15.34
CA GLY A 133 -7.16 0.70 16.31
C GLY A 133 -6.87 -0.75 16.73
N VAL A 134 -5.95 -0.91 17.67
CA VAL A 134 -5.45 -2.23 18.14
C VAL A 134 -6.55 -3.22 18.49
N LYS A 135 -7.60 -2.79 19.20
CA LYS A 135 -8.73 -3.66 19.58
C LYS A 135 -9.46 -4.20 18.35
N LYS A 136 -9.72 -3.34 17.35
CA LYS A 136 -10.37 -3.74 16.10
C LYS A 136 -9.45 -4.59 15.22
N ALA A 137 -8.16 -4.27 15.20
CA ALA A 137 -7.16 -5.08 14.50
C ALA A 137 -7.10 -6.51 15.08
N ALA A 138 -7.09 -6.67 16.40
CA ALA A 138 -7.11 -7.97 17.05
C ALA A 138 -8.40 -8.76 16.74
N ALA A 139 -9.56 -8.11 16.80
CA ALA A 139 -10.83 -8.71 16.44
C ALA A 139 -10.88 -9.12 14.95
N TYR A 140 -10.34 -8.27 14.07
CA TYR A 140 -10.24 -8.54 12.64
C TYR A 140 -9.29 -9.72 12.35
N ARG A 141 -8.13 -9.79 13.02
CA ARG A 141 -7.22 -10.94 12.95
C ARG A 141 -7.92 -12.24 13.35
N ALA A 142 -8.67 -12.23 14.46
CA ALA A 142 -9.45 -13.40 14.89
C ALA A 142 -10.53 -13.78 13.88
N LYS A 143 -11.17 -12.79 13.25
CA LYS A 143 -12.13 -13.02 12.16
C LYS A 143 -11.46 -13.69 10.96
N LEU A 144 -10.34 -13.14 10.47
CA LEU A 144 -9.59 -13.70 9.34
C LEU A 144 -9.17 -15.15 9.61
N TYR A 145 -8.66 -15.43 10.81
CA TYR A 145 -8.27 -16.78 11.21
C TYR A 145 -9.45 -17.77 11.13
N ARG A 146 -10.61 -17.41 11.70
CA ARG A 146 -11.82 -18.24 11.62
C ARG A 146 -12.29 -18.48 10.18
N THR A 147 -12.07 -17.52 9.28
CA THR A 147 -12.47 -17.65 7.88
C THR A 147 -11.60 -18.64 7.11
N ILE A 148 -10.29 -18.70 7.40
CA ILE A 148 -9.35 -19.60 6.70
C ILE A 148 -9.18 -20.96 7.40
N SER A 149 -9.66 -21.08 8.63
CA SER A 149 -9.68 -22.32 9.41
C SER A 149 -11.11 -22.67 9.80
N PRO A 150 -11.98 -23.01 8.83
CA PRO A 150 -13.31 -23.52 9.13
C PRO A 150 -13.19 -24.85 9.89
N ALA A 151 -14.08 -25.05 10.86
CA ALA A 151 -14.18 -26.29 11.63
C ALA A 151 -14.54 -27.49 10.74
#